data_AF-A0A7K6SFP4-F1
#
_entry.id   AF-A0A7K6SFP4-F1
#
_cell.length_a   1.000
_cell.length_b   1.000
_cell.length_c   1.000
_cell.angle_alpha   90.00
_cell.angle_beta   90.00
_cell.angle_gamma   90.00
#
_symmetry.space_group_name_H-M   'P 1'
#
loop_
_entity.id
_entity.type
_entity.pdbx_description
1 polymer ?
#
loop_
_entity_poly.entity_id
_entity_poly.type
_entity_poly.pdbx_seq_one_letter_code
_entity_poly.pdbx_strand_id
1 'polypeptide(L)'
;AAVSPGLMWLQQGAGGGGLRHTCEQSDGVSRYGWVMHDGENFGLQEIRDGGLLLTTAFVKRPGGRHGGDWSWRVAARMEGTTGGPAPLLSLFFYVATDEQGTLRAQLENGTRLVAAAGTTEELGNFTLTFLRPTAESGEDPKY
;
A
#
# COMPACT_ATOMS: atom_id res chain seq x y z
N ALA A 1 21.76 -0.33 5.79
CA ALA A 1 20.78 -1.40 5.56
C ALA A 1 19.35 -0.84 5.58
N ALA A 2 18.82 -0.44 4.42
CA ALA A 2 17.50 0.18 4.28
C ALA A 2 16.36 -0.85 4.13
N VAL A 3 15.17 -0.48 4.61
CA VAL A 3 13.91 -1.22 4.39
C VAL A 3 12.99 -0.39 3.50
N SER A 4 12.58 -0.96 2.37
CA SER A 4 11.82 -0.27 1.32
C SER A 4 10.45 -0.92 1.13
N PRO A 5 9.40 -0.46 1.84
CA PRO A 5 8.02 -0.84 1.54
C PRO A 5 7.52 -0.13 0.28
N GLY A 6 6.56 -0.72 -0.42
CA GLY A 6 5.91 -0.06 -1.54
C GLY A 6 4.54 -0.62 -1.89
N LEU A 7 3.86 0.11 -2.77
CA LEU A 7 2.52 -0.18 -3.27
C LEU A 7 2.55 -0.21 -4.80
N MET A 8 1.86 -1.19 -5.37
CA MET A 8 1.46 -1.19 -6.77
C MET A 8 -0.05 -1.43 -6.84
N TRP A 9 -0.69 -0.99 -7.92
CA TRP A 9 -2.10 -1.32 -8.16
C TRP A 9 -2.38 -1.62 -9.63
N LEU A 10 -3.42 -2.42 -9.84
CA LEU A 10 -3.89 -2.83 -11.16
C LEU A 10 -5.42 -2.88 -11.17
N GLN A 11 -6.04 -2.14 -12.09
CA GLN A 11 -7.47 -2.27 -12.40
C GLN A 11 -7.67 -3.28 -13.54
N GLN A 12 -8.38 -4.37 -13.26
CA GLN A 12 -8.69 -5.39 -14.27
C GLN A 12 -9.98 -5.02 -15.01
N GLY A 13 -9.89 -4.88 -16.33
CA GLY A 13 -11.02 -4.51 -17.20
C GLY A 13 -10.75 -4.86 -18.67
N ALA A 14 -11.77 -4.70 -19.52
CA ALA A 14 -11.81 -5.21 -20.90
C ALA A 14 -10.71 -4.66 -21.85
N GLY A 15 -9.92 -3.67 -21.43
CA GLY A 15 -8.81 -3.10 -22.21
C GLY A 15 -7.41 -3.44 -21.70
N GLY A 16 -7.29 -4.23 -20.62
CA GLY A 16 -6.01 -4.45 -19.92
C GLY A 16 -5.57 -3.22 -19.14
N GLY A 17 -5.57 -3.29 -17.81
CA GLY A 17 -4.99 -2.22 -16.99
C GLY A 17 -3.46 -2.29 -17.02
N GLY A 18 -2.79 -1.14 -17.01
CA GLY A 18 -1.36 -1.07 -16.71
C GLY A 18 -1.12 -1.24 -15.21
N LEU A 19 -0.11 -2.03 -14.83
CA LEU A 19 0.36 -2.07 -13.45
C LEU A 19 0.99 -0.72 -13.12
N ARG A 20 0.50 -0.05 -12.08
CA ARG A 20 1.05 1.23 -11.62
C ARG A 20 2.06 1.00 -10.50
N HIS A 21 3.21 1.66 -10.60
CA HIS A 21 4.25 1.61 -9.58
C HIS A 21 5.03 2.93 -9.48
N THR A 22 5.68 3.33 -10.56
CA THR A 22 6.41 4.60 -10.66
C THR A 22 5.49 5.72 -11.16
N CYS A 23 5.89 6.97 -10.91
CA CYS A 23 5.14 8.16 -11.32
C CYS A 23 5.49 8.56 -12.76
N GLU A 24 5.16 7.70 -13.74
CA GLU A 24 5.45 8.01 -15.14
C GLU A 24 4.42 8.99 -15.70
N GLN A 25 4.88 10.05 -16.35
CA GLN A 25 3.98 11.05 -16.94
C GLN A 25 3.10 10.46 -18.05
N SER A 26 3.57 9.41 -18.72
CA SER A 26 2.85 8.72 -19.80
C SER A 26 1.75 7.77 -19.32
N ASP A 27 1.58 7.59 -18.01
CA ASP A 27 0.68 6.58 -17.48
C ASP A 27 -0.81 6.96 -17.56
N GLY A 28 -1.13 8.22 -17.83
CA GLY A 28 -2.52 8.67 -17.95
C GLY A 28 -3.25 8.78 -16.59
N VAL A 29 -2.51 8.79 -15.48
CA VAL A 29 -3.05 9.13 -14.15
C VAL A 29 -3.52 10.59 -14.18
N SER A 30 -4.81 10.81 -13.94
CA SER A 30 -5.45 12.12 -14.13
C SER A 30 -4.98 13.19 -13.14
N ARG A 31 -4.74 12.80 -11.87
CA ARG A 31 -4.26 13.69 -10.80
C ARG A 31 -3.67 12.86 -9.69
N TYR A 32 -2.58 13.32 -9.10
CA TYR A 32 -2.06 12.78 -7.84
C TYR A 32 -1.37 13.87 -7.04
N GLY A 33 -1.35 13.74 -5.71
CA GLY A 33 -0.62 14.68 -4.86
C GLY A 33 -0.94 14.54 -3.39
N TRP A 34 -0.07 15.12 -2.56
CA TRP A 34 -0.30 15.27 -1.13
C TRP A 34 -1.40 16.29 -0.87
N VAL A 35 -2.45 15.87 -0.17
CA VAL A 35 -3.49 16.75 0.39
C VAL A 35 -3.02 17.34 1.71
N MET A 36 -2.33 16.55 2.52
CA MET A 36 -1.66 16.98 3.74
C MET A 36 -0.33 16.25 3.87
N HIS A 37 0.72 16.94 4.29
CA HIS A 37 2.01 16.34 4.60
C HIS A 37 2.81 17.31 5.47
N ASP A 38 3.30 16.86 6.63
CA ASP A 38 4.07 17.73 7.55
C ASP A 38 5.59 17.62 7.36
N GLY A 39 6.04 16.71 6.49
CA GLY A 39 7.47 16.47 6.24
C GLY A 39 8.10 15.50 7.23
N GLU A 40 7.36 15.07 8.25
CA GLU A 40 7.90 14.28 9.34
C GLU A 40 6.94 13.18 9.77
N ASN A 41 5.81 13.49 10.42
CA ASN A 41 5.01 12.54 11.18
C ASN A 41 3.85 11.91 10.40
N PHE A 42 3.29 12.59 9.40
CA PHE A 42 2.13 12.06 8.69
C PHE A 42 2.01 12.61 7.26
N GLY A 43 1.21 11.90 6.48
CA GLY A 43 0.80 12.38 5.17
C GLY A 43 -0.49 11.72 4.69
N LEU A 44 -1.22 12.45 3.84
CA LEU A 44 -2.41 12.02 3.14
C LEU A 44 -2.24 12.40 1.67
N GLN A 45 -2.25 11.41 0.79
CA GLN A 45 -2.15 11.57 -0.66
C GLN A 45 -3.42 11.04 -1.33
N GLU A 46 -3.87 11.75 -2.35
CA GLU A 46 -4.90 11.28 -3.27
C GLU A 46 -4.29 10.99 -4.63
N ILE A 47 -4.75 9.90 -5.27
CA ILE A 47 -4.40 9.49 -6.63
C ILE A 47 -5.71 9.18 -7.37
N ARG A 48 -5.92 9.80 -8.52
CA ARG A 48 -7.08 9.62 -9.39
C ARG A 48 -6.63 8.98 -10.70
N ASP A 49 -6.95 7.70 -10.89
CA ASP A 49 -6.60 6.90 -12.06
C ASP A 49 -7.89 6.44 -12.73
N GLY A 50 -8.30 7.12 -13.81
CA GLY A 50 -9.63 6.93 -14.40
C GLY A 50 -10.76 7.14 -13.38
N GLY A 51 -11.60 6.12 -13.20
CA GLY A 51 -12.68 6.11 -12.20
C GLY A 51 -12.24 5.69 -10.79
N LEU A 52 -10.97 5.41 -10.55
CA LEU A 52 -10.46 5.01 -9.23
C LEU A 52 -9.92 6.22 -8.46
N LEU A 53 -10.41 6.43 -7.25
CA LEU A 53 -9.79 7.26 -6.22
C LEU A 53 -9.06 6.36 -5.22
N LEU A 54 -7.74 6.43 -5.22
CA LEU A 54 -6.89 5.88 -4.17
C LEU A 54 -6.52 6.98 -3.19
N THR A 55 -6.70 6.70 -1.90
CA THR A 55 -6.24 7.53 -0.79
C THR A 55 -5.18 6.76 -0.03
N THR A 56 -3.95 7.28 0.01
CA THR A 56 -2.85 6.70 0.77
C THR A 56 -2.55 7.59 1.97
N ALA A 57 -2.50 7.02 3.17
CA ALA A 57 -2.31 7.79 4.40
C ALA A 57 -1.32 7.08 5.32
N PHE A 58 -0.32 7.81 5.82
CA PHE A 58 0.62 7.25 6.78
C PHE A 58 0.70 8.09 8.06
N VAL A 59 1.08 7.44 9.15
CA VAL A 59 1.42 8.07 10.42
C VAL A 59 2.64 7.39 11.03
N LYS A 60 3.53 8.17 11.64
CA LYS A 60 4.66 7.68 12.42
C LYS A 60 4.39 7.85 13.92
N ARG A 61 4.89 6.91 14.71
CA ARG A 61 4.92 6.98 16.17
C ARG A 61 6.38 6.88 16.61
N PRO A 62 6.99 7.98 17.09
CA PRO A 62 8.33 7.94 17.65
C PRO A 62 8.42 6.98 18.83
N GLY A 63 9.55 6.28 18.95
CA GLY A 63 9.77 5.34 20.04
C GLY A 63 11.02 4.49 19.84
N GLY A 64 11.40 3.76 20.88
CA GLY A 64 12.55 2.85 20.85
C GLY A 64 13.88 3.57 20.57
N ARG A 65 14.83 2.84 19.97
CA ARG A 65 16.18 3.35 19.62
C ARG A 65 16.45 3.34 18.11
N HIS A 66 15.45 3.01 17.29
CA HIS A 66 15.60 2.75 15.86
C HIS A 66 14.56 3.51 15.00
N GLY A 67 14.08 4.66 15.46
CA GLY A 67 13.18 5.53 14.67
C GLY A 67 11.67 5.35 14.89
N GLY A 68 11.26 4.35 15.68
CA GLY A 68 9.86 4.12 16.06
C GLY A 68 9.07 3.30 15.05
N ASP A 69 7.75 3.44 15.10
CA ASP A 69 6.80 2.68 14.30
C ASP A 69 6.14 3.56 13.23
N TRP A 70 5.58 2.93 12.21
CA TRP A 70 4.70 3.59 11.24
C TRP A 70 3.52 2.71 10.87
N SER A 71 2.46 3.33 10.36
CA SER A 71 1.29 2.62 9.85
C SER A 71 0.84 3.27 8.56
N TRP A 72 0.46 2.43 7.59
CA TRP A 72 -0.01 2.85 6.28
C TRP A 72 -1.41 2.32 6.05
N ARG A 73 -2.34 3.20 5.66
CA ARG A 73 -3.67 2.86 5.19
C ARG A 73 -3.79 3.24 3.71
N VAL A 74 -4.28 2.29 2.92
CA VAL A 74 -4.67 2.52 1.52
C VAL A 74 -6.17 2.27 1.42
N ALA A 75 -6.93 3.28 1.02
CA ALA A 75 -8.36 3.18 0.76
C ALA A 75 -8.62 3.38 -0.74
N ALA A 76 -9.53 2.59 -1.28
CA ALA A 76 -9.91 2.63 -2.69
C ALA A 76 -11.40 2.86 -2.82
N ARG A 77 -11.80 3.79 -3.69
CA ARG A 77 -13.20 4.05 -4.02
C ARG A 77 -13.35 4.23 -5.52
N MET A 78 -14.35 3.57 -6.09
CA MET A 78 -14.74 3.81 -7.49
C MET A 78 -15.68 5.01 -7.56
N GLU A 79 -15.40 5.94 -8.46
CA GLU A 79 -16.18 7.12 -8.78
C GLU A 79 -16.78 6.99 -10.19
N GLY A 80 -17.98 7.54 -10.40
CA GLY A 80 -18.58 7.66 -11.73
C GLY A 80 -19.17 6.38 -12.34
N THR A 81 -19.25 5.26 -11.62
CA THR A 81 -19.89 4.03 -12.11
C THR A 81 -21.41 4.09 -11.95
N THR A 82 -22.11 4.72 -12.90
CA THR A 82 -23.56 4.60 -13.03
C THR A 82 -23.87 3.42 -13.96
N GLY A 83 -24.13 2.24 -13.38
CA GLY A 83 -24.86 1.17 -14.08
C GLY A 83 -24.11 -0.13 -14.43
N GLY A 84 -22.88 -0.37 -13.95
CA GLY A 84 -22.14 -1.62 -14.17
C GLY A 84 -21.37 -2.10 -12.94
N PRO A 85 -20.93 -3.38 -12.89
CA PRO A 85 -20.12 -3.89 -11.80
C PRO A 85 -18.78 -3.14 -11.72
N ALA A 86 -18.34 -2.83 -10.51
CA ALA A 86 -17.04 -2.21 -10.30
C ALA A 86 -15.93 -3.12 -10.85
N PRO A 87 -14.90 -2.57 -11.53
CA PRO A 87 -13.76 -3.35 -11.99
C PRO A 87 -13.01 -3.96 -10.79
N LEU A 88 -12.43 -5.14 -10.99
CA LEU A 88 -11.61 -5.78 -9.97
C LEU A 88 -10.32 -4.97 -9.79
N LEU A 89 -10.03 -4.55 -8.55
CA LEU A 89 -8.82 -3.85 -8.17
C LEU A 89 -7.89 -4.80 -7.41
N SER A 90 -6.67 -4.96 -7.90
CA SER A 90 -5.60 -5.66 -7.17
C SER A 90 -4.63 -4.64 -6.58
N LEU A 91 -4.41 -4.73 -5.27
CA LEU A 91 -3.39 -3.97 -4.54
C LEU A 91 -2.24 -4.90 -4.18
N PHE A 92 -1.01 -4.48 -4.47
CA PHE A 92 0.19 -5.24 -4.17
C PHE A 92 1.02 -4.46 -3.16
N PHE A 93 1.19 -5.02 -1.97
CA PHE A 93 2.09 -4.50 -0.95
C PHE A 93 3.36 -5.34 -0.95
N TYR A 94 4.51 -4.69 -0.99
CA TYR A 94 5.79 -5.38 -0.92
C TYR A 94 6.72 -4.69 0.08
N VAL A 95 7.73 -5.43 0.50
CA VAL A 95 8.85 -4.93 1.28
C VAL A 95 10.13 -5.58 0.77
N ALA A 96 11.17 -4.77 0.61
CA ALA A 96 12.51 -5.22 0.25
C ALA A 96 13.52 -4.68 1.26
N THR A 97 14.61 -5.41 1.44
CA THR A 97 15.81 -4.94 2.12
C THR A 97 16.95 -4.90 1.13
N ASP A 98 17.98 -4.11 1.41
CA ASP A 98 19.26 -4.27 0.73
C ASP A 98 19.96 -5.58 1.15
N GLU A 99 21.13 -5.84 0.57
CA GLU A 99 21.89 -7.10 0.72
C GLU A 99 22.28 -7.42 2.18
N GLN A 100 22.20 -6.44 3.09
CA GLN A 100 22.58 -6.58 4.50
C GLN A 100 21.38 -6.90 5.41
N GLY A 101 20.15 -6.88 4.89
CA GLY A 101 18.94 -7.21 5.63
C GLY A 101 18.46 -8.65 5.40
N THR A 102 17.63 -9.15 6.32
CA THR A 102 16.90 -10.41 6.13
C THR A 102 15.40 -10.19 6.24
N LEU A 103 14.64 -10.98 5.49
CA LEU A 103 13.19 -11.01 5.54
C LEU A 103 12.72 -12.47 5.59
N ARG A 104 11.77 -12.73 6.50
CA ARG A 104 11.10 -14.02 6.64
C ARG A 104 9.59 -13.80 6.57
N ALA A 105 8.99 -14.37 5.54
CA ALA A 105 7.54 -14.40 5.37
C ALA A 105 6.88 -15.25 6.47
N GLN A 106 5.76 -14.74 6.99
CA GLN A 106 4.86 -15.47 7.88
C GLN A 106 3.53 -15.63 7.16
N LEU A 107 3.14 -16.88 6.90
CA LEU A 107 1.94 -17.23 6.14
C LEU A 107 0.87 -17.82 7.06
N GLU A 108 -0.38 -17.39 6.88
CA GLU A 108 -1.57 -18.04 7.41
C GLU A 108 -2.07 -19.05 6.37
N ASN A 109 -2.35 -20.28 6.83
CA ASN A 109 -2.82 -21.40 6.00
C ASN A 109 -1.92 -21.73 4.78
N GLY A 110 -0.64 -21.32 4.82
CA GLY A 110 0.33 -21.55 3.74
C GLY A 110 0.15 -20.68 2.50
N THR A 111 -0.85 -19.79 2.46
CA THR A 111 -1.18 -18.99 1.26
C THR A 111 -1.23 -17.49 1.53
N ARG A 112 -1.70 -17.05 2.71
CA ARG A 112 -1.88 -15.61 3.00
C ARG A 112 -0.69 -15.05 3.76
N LEU A 113 0.03 -14.09 3.20
CA LEU A 113 1.06 -13.35 3.93
C LEU A 113 0.40 -12.49 5.02
N VAL A 114 0.72 -12.76 6.29
CA VAL A 114 0.20 -12.00 7.43
C VAL A 114 1.22 -11.05 8.02
N ALA A 115 2.49 -11.41 7.92
CA ALA A 115 3.59 -10.57 8.34
C ALA A 115 4.89 -10.92 7.62
N ALA A 116 5.82 -9.98 7.61
CA ALA A 116 7.22 -10.19 7.28
C ALA A 116 8.07 -9.77 8.48
N ALA A 117 8.75 -10.72 9.10
CA ALA A 117 9.73 -10.44 10.15
C ALA A 117 11.09 -10.21 9.49
N GLY A 118 11.81 -9.19 9.90
CA GLY A 118 13.12 -8.89 9.35
C GLY A 118 14.11 -8.38 10.38
N THR A 119 15.36 -8.31 9.96
CA THR A 119 16.42 -7.66 10.73
C THR A 119 17.38 -6.93 9.79
N THR A 120 17.83 -5.75 10.21
CA THR A 120 18.91 -4.99 9.57
C THR A 120 19.84 -4.44 10.65
N GLU A 121 21.06 -4.06 10.25
CA GLU A 121 22.03 -3.45 11.17
C GLU A 121 21.50 -2.15 11.81
N GLU A 122 20.78 -1.32 11.04
CA GLU A 122 20.31 -0.01 11.50
C GLU A 122 18.99 -0.08 12.29
N LEU A 123 18.07 -0.96 11.90
CA LEU A 123 16.73 -1.02 12.51
C LEU A 123 16.62 -2.10 13.60
N GLY A 124 17.61 -2.99 13.68
CA GLY A 124 17.50 -4.21 14.47
C GLY A 124 16.35 -5.07 13.95
N ASN A 125 15.65 -5.76 14.86
CA ASN A 125 14.52 -6.62 14.52
C ASN A 125 13.25 -5.79 14.31
N PHE A 126 12.52 -6.07 13.24
CA PHE A 126 11.26 -5.43 12.92
C PHE A 126 10.24 -6.44 12.36
N THR A 127 8.96 -6.03 12.37
CA THR A 127 7.87 -6.81 11.78
C THR A 127 6.97 -5.86 10.98
N LEU A 128 6.70 -6.20 9.72
CA LEU A 128 5.62 -5.59 8.95
C LEU A 128 4.41 -6.53 8.99
N THR A 129 3.24 -6.01 9.34
CA THR A 129 2.00 -6.79 9.43
C THR A 129 1.03 -6.37 8.34
N PHE A 130 0.47 -7.34 7.61
CA PHE A 130 -0.51 -7.13 6.55
C PHE A 130 -1.90 -7.47 7.07
N LEU A 131 -2.67 -6.42 7.39
CA LEU A 131 -4.02 -6.56 7.91
C LEU A 131 -5.01 -6.90 6.79
N ARG A 132 -6.10 -7.57 7.18
CA ARG A 132 -7.20 -7.86 6.27
C ARG A 132 -7.88 -6.54 5.84
N PRO A 133 -8.27 -6.40 4.58
CA PRO A 133 -9.02 -5.24 4.13
C PRO A 133 -10.38 -5.17 4.84
N THR A 134 -10.91 -3.96 4.96
CA THR A 134 -12.22 -3.67 5.56
C THR A 134 -13.05 -2.87 4.57
N ALA A 135 -14.37 -3.01 4.62
CA ALA A 135 -15.30 -2.20 3.81
C ALA A 135 -16.26 -1.42 4.71
N GLU A 136 -16.62 -0.22 4.28
CA GLU A 136 -17.61 0.62 4.99
C GLU A 136 -19.02 0.01 4.97
N SER A 137 -19.34 -0.82 3.96
CA SER A 137 -20.64 -1.49 3.82
C SER A 137 -20.85 -2.66 4.79
N GLY A 138 -19.82 -3.06 5.54
CA GLY A 138 -19.87 -4.23 6.43
C GLY A 138 -19.83 -5.58 5.71
N GLU A 139 -19.74 -5.60 4.37
CA GLU A 139 -19.44 -6.81 3.60
C GLU A 139 -17.94 -7.05 3.58
N ASP A 140 -17.51 -8.30 3.78
CA ASP A 140 -16.09 -8.63 3.71
C ASP A 140 -15.60 -8.47 2.26
N PRO A 141 -14.63 -7.57 2.00
CA PRO A 141 -14.02 -7.50 0.68
C PRO A 141 -13.40 -8.85 0.32
N LYS A 142 -13.48 -9.25 -0.95
CA LYS A 142 -12.78 -10.44 -1.43
C LYS A 142 -11.28 -10.12 -1.54
N TYR A 143 -10.43 -10.89 -0.88
CA TYR A 143 -8.96 -10.78 -0.91
C TYR A 143 -8.29 -12.15 -0.85
#